data_AF-A0A349BBW7-F1
#
_entry.id   AF-A0A349BBW7-F1
#
_cell.length_a   1.000
_cell.length_b   1.000
_cell.length_c   1.000
_cell.angle_alpha   90.00
_cell.angle_beta   90.00
_cell.angle_gamma   90.00
#
_symmetry.space_group_name_H-M   'P 1'
#
loop_
_entity.id
_entity.type
_entity.pdbx_description
1 polymer ?
#
loop_
_entity_poly.entity_id
_entity_poly.type
_entity_poly.pdbx_seq_one_letter_code
_entity_poly.pdbx_strand_id
1 'polypeptide(L)'
;MKRSILLRLQERLGTGEDVVGNEEGRDATKSIAEAIAASADTEHVPVTFDSCAHVEGPFFHGTRTTFAAGDLVVPGHPSNYHDGRVANHVYFAALLEPAVWAAELATAFAGDEERGRIYVVEPTGPFEDDPNVTDKRFPGNVTRSYRTRHAMRVVREVEAWDGHAPEVLQGMLDNLARLRAQGLDVIED
;
A
#
# COMPACT_ATOMS: atom_id res chain seq x y z
N MET A 1 -13.47 -2.80 -19.38
CA MET A 1 -13.23 -2.71 -17.92
C MET A 1 -11.94 -1.94 -17.71
N LYS A 2 -12.00 -0.71 -17.19
CA LYS A 2 -10.83 0.14 -16.95
C LYS A 2 -10.19 -0.34 -15.64
N ARG A 3 -8.88 -0.62 -15.65
CA ARG A 3 -8.16 -1.26 -14.52
C ARG A 3 -7.41 -0.18 -13.73
N SER A 4 -7.45 -0.23 -12.39
CA SER A 4 -6.80 0.76 -11.53
C SER A 4 -5.27 0.70 -11.57
N ILE A 5 -4.60 1.84 -11.33
CA ILE A 5 -3.14 2.04 -11.22
C ILE A 5 -2.53 1.07 -10.20
N LEU A 6 -3.18 0.93 -9.06
CA LEU A 6 -2.66 0.19 -7.91
C LEU A 6 -2.67 -1.33 -8.18
N LEU A 7 -3.56 -1.79 -9.06
CA LEU A 7 -3.70 -3.19 -9.44
C LEU A 7 -2.42 -3.81 -10.02
N ARG A 8 -1.59 -2.99 -10.65
CA ARG A 8 -0.42 -3.45 -11.40
C ARG A 8 0.89 -3.34 -10.62
N LEU A 9 0.83 -2.89 -9.36
CA LEU A 9 1.88 -3.15 -8.35
C LEU A 9 2.27 -4.62 -8.32
N GLN A 10 1.30 -5.49 -8.60
CA GLN A 10 1.50 -6.93 -8.60
C GLN A 10 2.25 -7.45 -9.84
N GLU A 11 2.23 -6.77 -11.01
CA GLU A 11 2.65 -7.31 -12.32
C GLU A 11 4.12 -7.78 -12.41
N ARG A 12 4.99 -7.44 -11.44
CA ARG A 12 6.42 -7.82 -11.42
C ARG A 12 6.89 -8.65 -10.23
N LEU A 13 6.00 -9.08 -9.34
CA LEU A 13 6.34 -9.84 -8.12
C LEU A 13 6.69 -11.33 -8.34
N GLY A 14 7.23 -11.67 -9.51
CA GLY A 14 7.46 -13.05 -9.92
C GLY A 14 8.85 -13.26 -10.49
N THR A 15 9.90 -12.83 -9.78
CA THR A 15 11.28 -13.37 -9.77
C THR A 15 12.14 -12.46 -8.88
N GLY A 16 12.12 -12.66 -7.57
CA GLY A 16 13.09 -12.07 -6.65
C GLY A 16 13.75 -13.20 -5.88
N GLU A 17 15.06 -13.41 -6.07
CA GLU A 17 15.84 -14.36 -5.29
C GLU A 17 15.95 -13.87 -3.83
N ASP A 18 15.85 -14.83 -2.90
CA ASP A 18 15.91 -14.61 -1.46
C ASP A 18 17.24 -13.98 -1.04
N VAL A 19 17.18 -12.77 -0.46
CA VAL A 19 18.29 -12.20 0.30
C VAL A 19 18.03 -12.50 1.78
N VAL A 20 18.70 -13.54 2.30
CA VAL A 20 18.65 -13.91 3.72
C VAL A 20 19.43 -12.88 4.53
N GLY A 21 18.69 -11.95 5.16
CA GLY A 21 19.20 -10.93 6.06
C GLY A 21 18.62 -11.09 7.47
N ASN A 22 19.51 -11.07 8.46
CA ASN A 22 19.31 -11.23 9.91
C ASN A 22 17.95 -10.72 10.49
N GLU A 23 17.22 -11.59 11.19
CA GLU A 23 15.78 -11.44 11.53
C GLU A 23 15.45 -10.75 12.87
N GLU A 24 16.42 -10.28 13.65
CA GLU A 24 16.13 -9.67 14.96
C GLU A 24 15.69 -8.19 14.82
N GLY A 25 14.40 -7.92 15.08
CA GLY A 25 13.85 -6.57 15.22
C GLY A 25 13.15 -5.97 13.99
N ARG A 26 12.94 -6.75 12.92
CA ARG A 26 12.18 -6.32 11.74
C ARG A 26 10.68 -6.59 11.93
N ASP A 27 9.83 -5.63 11.59
CA ASP A 27 8.38 -5.87 11.42
C ASP A 27 8.14 -6.67 10.13
N ALA A 28 8.68 -7.89 10.08
CA ALA A 28 8.59 -8.75 8.91
C ALA A 28 7.18 -9.34 8.80
N THR A 29 6.42 -8.87 7.82
CA THR A 29 5.21 -9.55 7.35
C THR A 29 5.55 -10.43 6.15
N LYS A 30 4.62 -11.32 5.77
CA LYS A 30 4.69 -12.00 4.45
C LYS A 30 4.90 -10.98 3.34
N SER A 31 5.71 -11.34 2.36
CA SER A 31 5.73 -10.70 1.05
C SER A 31 4.39 -10.92 0.34
N ILE A 32 4.10 -10.07 -0.64
CA ILE A 32 2.94 -10.23 -1.51
C ILE A 32 3.02 -11.55 -2.29
N ALA A 33 4.22 -11.98 -2.69
CA ALA A 33 4.42 -13.26 -3.37
C ALA A 33 4.00 -14.45 -2.48
N GLU A 34 4.41 -14.45 -1.23
CA GLU A 34 4.00 -15.45 -0.24
C GLU A 34 2.49 -15.37 0.07
N ALA A 35 1.94 -14.15 0.13
CA ALA A 35 0.51 -13.94 0.35
C ALA A 35 -0.34 -14.50 -0.82
N ILE A 36 0.10 -14.31 -2.06
CA ILE A 36 -0.52 -14.90 -3.25
C ILE A 36 -0.44 -16.42 -3.21
N ALA A 37 0.72 -16.99 -2.86
CA ALA A 37 0.88 -18.44 -2.73
C ALA A 37 -0.06 -19.03 -1.67
N ALA A 38 -0.26 -18.31 -0.56
CA ALA A 38 -1.15 -18.73 0.52
C ALA A 38 -2.64 -18.53 0.20
N SER A 39 -3.01 -17.62 -0.71
CA SER A 39 -4.41 -17.31 -1.02
C SER A 39 -5.05 -18.30 -2.00
N ALA A 40 -4.30 -19.23 -2.59
CA ALA A 40 -4.77 -20.11 -3.66
C ALA A 40 -5.98 -20.98 -3.25
N ASP A 41 -6.13 -21.30 -1.96
CA ASP A 41 -7.20 -22.18 -1.43
C ASP A 41 -8.06 -21.53 -0.33
N THR A 42 -7.96 -20.21 -0.13
CA THR A 42 -8.70 -19.50 0.94
C THR A 42 -9.77 -18.58 0.36
N GLU A 43 -11.00 -18.70 0.85
CA GLU A 43 -12.07 -17.75 0.51
C GLU A 43 -11.82 -16.40 1.21
N HIS A 44 -11.74 -15.32 0.44
CA HIS A 44 -11.62 -13.97 0.97
C HIS A 44 -12.94 -13.55 1.61
N VAL A 45 -12.92 -13.16 2.88
CA VAL A 45 -14.05 -12.53 3.54
C VAL A 45 -13.97 -11.02 3.27
N PRO A 46 -14.93 -10.42 2.54
CA PRO A 46 -14.88 -9.00 2.23
C PRO A 46 -14.86 -8.13 3.47
N VAL A 47 -13.95 -7.15 3.47
CA VAL A 47 -13.84 -6.15 4.53
C VAL A 47 -14.67 -4.95 4.11
N THR A 48 -15.68 -4.61 4.90
CA THR A 48 -16.56 -3.47 4.67
C THR A 48 -16.60 -2.60 5.92
N PHE A 49 -17.11 -1.38 5.80
CA PHE A 49 -17.27 -0.49 6.95
C PHE A 49 -18.10 -1.12 8.10
N ASP A 50 -19.03 -2.02 7.78
CA ASP A 50 -19.86 -2.71 8.77
C ASP A 50 -19.22 -4.02 9.29
N SER A 51 -18.20 -4.54 8.59
CA SER A 51 -17.58 -5.84 8.86
C SER A 51 -16.07 -5.76 8.65
N CYS A 52 -15.38 -5.02 9.53
CA CYS A 52 -13.92 -4.91 9.51
C CYS A 52 -13.24 -5.44 10.80
N ALA A 53 -14.02 -5.75 11.84
CA ALA A 53 -13.51 -6.14 13.16
C ALA A 53 -12.75 -7.48 13.18
N HIS A 54 -12.90 -8.30 12.14
CA HIS A 54 -12.20 -9.59 12.01
C HIS A 54 -10.78 -9.44 11.43
N VAL A 55 -10.38 -8.23 11.04
CA VAL A 55 -9.04 -7.93 10.52
C VAL A 55 -8.21 -7.27 11.62
N GLU A 56 -7.10 -7.91 11.94
CA GLU A 56 -6.12 -7.42 12.91
C GLU A 56 -4.86 -6.89 12.21
N GLY A 57 -4.24 -5.90 12.86
CA GLY A 57 -2.96 -5.33 12.47
C GLY A 57 -1.75 -6.21 12.88
N PRO A 58 -0.53 -5.65 12.92
CA PRO A 58 -0.23 -4.23 12.72
C PRO A 58 -0.62 -3.73 11.33
N PHE A 59 -1.02 -2.46 11.26
CA PHE A 59 -1.31 -1.78 9.99
C PHE A 59 -0.20 -0.79 9.67
N PHE A 60 0.13 -0.69 8.39
CA PHE A 60 1.22 0.12 7.87
C PHE A 60 0.70 1.16 6.88
N HIS A 61 1.17 2.40 7.04
CA HIS A 61 0.91 3.51 6.14
C HIS A 61 2.24 4.01 5.58
N GLY A 62 2.43 3.86 4.27
CA GLY A 62 3.57 4.39 3.53
C GLY A 62 3.27 5.79 2.99
N THR A 63 4.21 6.71 3.17
CA THR A 63 4.03 8.11 2.79
C THR A 63 5.38 8.81 2.63
N ARG A 64 5.38 10.01 2.07
CA ARG A 64 6.51 10.94 2.10
C ARG A 64 6.41 11.96 3.25
N THR A 65 5.25 12.04 3.90
CA THR A 65 4.98 13.00 4.98
C THR A 65 5.59 12.51 6.29
N THR A 66 6.24 13.42 7.01
CA THR A 66 6.77 13.15 8.36
C THR A 66 5.67 13.29 9.41
N PHE A 67 5.52 12.28 10.26
CA PHE A 67 4.65 12.25 11.42
C PHE A 67 5.43 11.89 12.69
N ALA A 68 4.98 12.41 13.82
CA ALA A 68 5.37 11.95 15.15
C ALA A 68 4.38 10.89 15.67
N ALA A 69 4.82 10.10 16.65
CA ALA A 69 3.90 9.22 17.39
C ALA A 69 2.79 10.03 18.05
N GLY A 70 1.54 9.59 17.90
CA GLY A 70 0.33 10.27 18.36
C GLY A 70 -0.32 11.17 17.32
N ASP A 71 0.36 11.51 16.22
CA ASP A 71 -0.23 12.29 15.14
C ASP A 71 -1.39 11.55 14.46
N LEU A 72 -2.23 12.31 13.76
CA LEU A 72 -3.34 11.79 12.97
C LEU A 72 -3.05 11.95 11.48
N VAL A 73 -3.05 10.82 10.77
CA VAL A 73 -3.15 10.80 9.31
C VAL A 73 -4.62 11.01 8.95
N VAL A 74 -4.94 12.10 8.27
CA VAL A 74 -6.32 12.46 7.93
C VAL A 74 -6.56 12.40 6.41
N PRO A 75 -7.78 12.12 5.94
CA PRO A 75 -8.13 12.32 4.54
C PRO A 75 -8.17 13.81 4.20
N GLY A 76 -8.22 14.13 2.90
CA GLY A 76 -8.31 15.51 2.40
C GLY A 76 -7.00 16.08 1.87
N HIS A 77 -5.94 15.28 1.76
CA HIS A 77 -4.68 15.69 1.17
C HIS A 77 -4.66 15.51 -0.36
N PRO A 78 -3.79 16.24 -1.09
CA PRO A 78 -3.57 15.99 -2.51
C PRO A 78 -3.17 14.53 -2.78
N SER A 79 -3.75 13.93 -3.81
CA SER A 79 -3.41 12.58 -4.25
C SER A 79 -1.98 12.54 -4.80
N ASN A 80 -1.22 11.51 -4.41
CA ASN A 80 0.11 11.27 -4.97
C ASN A 80 0.09 10.85 -6.45
N TYR A 81 -1.06 10.45 -6.98
CA TYR A 81 -1.14 9.83 -8.31
C TYR A 81 -1.75 10.74 -9.38
N HIS A 82 -2.62 11.69 -9.00
CA HIS A 82 -3.32 12.58 -9.93
C HIS A 82 -3.27 14.02 -9.43
N ASP A 83 -2.65 14.90 -10.22
CA ASP A 83 -2.62 16.33 -9.93
C ASP A 83 -4.04 16.91 -9.80
N GLY A 84 -4.25 17.66 -8.72
CA GLY A 84 -5.53 18.32 -8.43
C GLY A 84 -6.61 17.43 -7.81
N ARG A 85 -6.38 16.12 -7.61
CA ARG A 85 -7.31 15.24 -6.89
C ARG A 85 -7.05 15.34 -5.37
N VAL A 86 -8.12 15.45 -4.61
CA VAL A 86 -8.10 15.30 -3.14
C VAL A 86 -8.41 13.85 -2.80
N ALA A 87 -7.59 13.22 -1.97
CA ALA A 87 -7.81 11.86 -1.47
C ALA A 87 -8.85 11.89 -0.35
N ASN A 88 -9.98 11.22 -0.56
CA ASN A 88 -11.08 11.12 0.40
C ASN A 88 -10.87 10.02 1.44
N HIS A 89 -9.88 9.16 1.22
CA HIS A 89 -9.52 8.07 2.12
C HIS A 89 -8.04 8.11 2.52
N VAL A 90 -7.75 7.57 3.71
CA VAL A 90 -6.41 7.14 4.12
C VAL A 90 -6.24 5.68 3.71
N TYR A 91 -5.13 5.38 3.03
CA TYR A 91 -4.79 4.05 2.54
C TYR A 91 -3.72 3.41 3.42
N PHE A 92 -3.89 2.14 3.74
CA PHE A 92 -2.99 1.38 4.62
C PHE A 92 -3.05 -0.11 4.29
N ALA A 93 -2.12 -0.91 4.84
CA ALA A 93 -2.10 -2.35 4.63
C ALA A 93 -1.72 -3.12 5.88
N ALA A 94 -2.15 -4.38 5.99
CA ALA A 94 -1.68 -5.30 7.04
C ALA A 94 -0.47 -6.15 6.59
N LEU A 95 0.14 -5.79 5.46
CA LEU A 95 1.45 -6.24 5.02
C LEU A 95 2.37 -5.01 4.89
N LEU A 96 3.66 -5.19 5.15
CA LEU A 96 4.67 -4.12 5.06
C LEU A 96 4.96 -3.74 3.60
N GLU A 97 5.08 -4.71 2.69
CA GLU A 97 5.48 -4.47 1.29
C GLU A 97 4.55 -3.50 0.53
N PRO A 98 3.21 -3.54 0.65
CA PRO A 98 2.35 -2.49 0.10
C PRO A 98 2.64 -1.09 0.64
N ALA A 99 3.03 -0.96 1.91
CA ALA A 99 3.42 0.32 2.49
C ALA A 99 4.79 0.79 1.98
N VAL A 100 5.73 -0.13 1.70
CA VAL A 100 7.00 0.19 1.02
C VAL A 100 6.71 0.82 -0.35
N TRP A 101 5.85 0.18 -1.16
CA TRP A 101 5.42 0.74 -2.45
C TRP A 101 4.78 2.12 -2.31
N ALA A 102 3.91 2.31 -1.32
CA ALA A 102 3.25 3.60 -1.09
C ALA A 102 4.26 4.71 -0.74
N ALA A 103 5.26 4.42 0.10
CA ALA A 103 6.31 5.36 0.46
C ALA A 103 7.18 5.75 -0.76
N GLU A 104 7.67 4.76 -1.50
CA GLU A 104 8.55 4.97 -2.66
C GLU A 104 7.85 5.68 -3.82
N LEU A 105 6.60 5.32 -4.11
CA LEU A 105 5.84 5.99 -5.15
C LEU A 105 5.50 7.43 -4.77
N ALA A 106 5.17 7.69 -3.50
CA ALA A 106 4.89 9.03 -3.03
C ALA A 106 6.09 9.97 -3.23
N THR A 107 7.30 9.51 -2.89
CA THR A 107 8.52 10.32 -3.05
C THR A 107 8.91 10.47 -4.52
N ALA A 108 8.86 9.38 -5.29
CA ALA A 108 9.20 9.40 -6.71
C ALA A 108 8.29 10.35 -7.52
N PHE A 109 6.99 10.39 -7.23
CA PHE A 109 6.07 11.32 -7.90
C PHE A 109 6.27 12.78 -7.47
N ALA A 110 6.72 13.01 -6.24
CA ALA A 110 7.06 14.37 -5.77
C ALA A 110 8.44 14.85 -6.27
N GLY A 111 9.30 13.93 -6.74
CA GLY A 111 10.69 14.23 -7.06
C GLY A 111 11.56 14.42 -5.81
N ASP A 112 11.16 13.82 -4.68
CA ASP A 112 11.88 13.92 -3.41
C ASP A 112 13.13 13.01 -3.44
N GLU A 113 14.24 13.48 -2.86
CA GLU A 113 15.48 12.67 -2.71
C GLU A 113 15.43 11.71 -1.50
N GLU A 114 14.46 11.90 -0.59
CA GLU A 114 14.27 11.02 0.57
C GLU A 114 13.55 9.72 0.17
N ARG A 115 13.90 8.61 0.86
CA ARG A 115 13.33 7.27 0.59
C ARG A 115 11.84 7.09 0.95
N GLY A 116 11.24 8.08 1.61
CA GLY A 116 9.90 7.97 2.17
C GLY A 116 9.89 7.32 3.55
N ARG A 117 8.71 7.18 4.12
CA ARG A 117 8.48 6.79 5.52
C ARG A 117 7.34 5.80 5.60
N ILE A 118 7.45 4.89 6.56
CA ILE A 118 6.41 3.91 6.86
C ILE A 118 6.06 4.05 8.33
N TYR A 119 4.77 4.10 8.63
CA TYR A 119 4.27 4.22 10.00
C TYR A 119 3.39 3.03 10.35
N VAL A 120 3.55 2.52 11.57
CA VAL A 120 2.53 1.68 12.19
C VAL A 120 1.39 2.59 12.61
N VAL A 121 0.17 2.25 12.19
CA VAL A 121 -1.02 3.07 12.41
C VAL A 121 -2.17 2.28 13.02
N GLU A 122 -3.04 2.97 13.76
CA GLU A 122 -4.27 2.41 14.31
C GLU A 122 -5.49 3.13 13.71
N PRO A 123 -6.51 2.38 13.24
CA PRO A 123 -7.74 2.99 12.74
C PRO A 123 -8.51 3.66 13.88
N THR A 124 -9.02 4.87 13.65
CA THR A 124 -9.94 5.54 14.59
C THR A 124 -11.42 5.30 14.28
N GLY A 125 -11.70 4.54 13.20
CA GLY A 125 -13.04 4.21 12.74
C GLY A 125 -13.00 3.04 11.75
N PRO A 126 -14.16 2.66 11.18
CA PRO A 126 -14.25 1.52 10.28
C PRO A 126 -13.46 1.73 8.97
N PHE A 127 -13.15 0.63 8.31
CA PHE A 127 -12.41 0.59 7.05
C PHE A 127 -12.96 -0.51 6.15
N GLU A 128 -12.58 -0.47 4.87
CA GLU A 128 -12.96 -1.46 3.88
C GLU A 128 -11.75 -1.90 3.06
N ASP A 129 -11.89 -3.00 2.31
CA ASP A 129 -10.92 -3.41 1.31
C ASP A 129 -10.60 -2.26 0.35
N ASP A 130 -9.31 -2.11 0.00
CA ASP A 130 -8.92 -1.16 -1.03
C ASP A 130 -9.41 -1.67 -2.39
N PRO A 131 -10.38 -1.00 -3.02
CA PRO A 131 -10.95 -1.46 -4.27
C PRO A 131 -9.96 -1.32 -5.41
N ASN A 132 -8.80 -0.67 -5.25
CA ASN A 132 -7.80 -0.53 -6.30
C ASN A 132 -6.94 -1.78 -6.50
N VAL A 133 -6.83 -2.65 -5.47
CA VAL A 133 -6.02 -3.88 -5.49
C VAL A 133 -6.79 -5.15 -5.14
N THR A 134 -8.00 -5.02 -4.59
CA THR A 134 -8.88 -6.16 -4.28
C THR A 134 -9.64 -6.62 -5.53
N ASP A 135 -9.75 -7.94 -5.72
CA ASP A 135 -10.54 -8.57 -6.79
C ASP A 135 -10.23 -8.08 -8.20
N LYS A 136 -8.95 -7.83 -8.52
CA LYS A 136 -8.66 -7.56 -9.94
C LYS A 136 -7.51 -8.24 -10.64
N ARG A 137 -6.34 -8.50 -10.04
CA ARG A 137 -5.39 -9.45 -10.64
C ARG A 137 -5.55 -10.82 -10.03
N PHE A 138 -5.61 -10.84 -8.71
CA PHE A 138 -5.90 -12.03 -7.92
C PHE A 138 -7.29 -11.86 -7.28
N PRO A 139 -8.04 -12.96 -7.09
CA PRO A 139 -9.28 -12.93 -6.34
C PRO A 139 -9.00 -12.55 -4.87
N GLY A 140 -9.90 -11.78 -4.28
CA GLY A 140 -9.78 -11.28 -2.91
C GLY A 140 -8.74 -10.17 -2.72
N ASN A 141 -8.39 -9.91 -1.46
CA ASN A 141 -7.45 -8.88 -1.05
C ASN A 141 -6.09 -9.49 -0.63
N VAL A 142 -5.35 -10.02 -1.61
CA VAL A 142 -4.06 -10.71 -1.35
C VAL A 142 -2.98 -9.78 -0.78
N THR A 143 -3.07 -8.48 -1.03
CA THR A 143 -2.13 -7.47 -0.48
C THR A 143 -2.52 -7.01 0.92
N ARG A 144 -3.69 -7.43 1.41
CA ARG A 144 -4.29 -6.95 2.66
C ARG A 144 -4.29 -5.43 2.75
N SER A 145 -4.68 -4.77 1.66
CA SER A 145 -4.74 -3.31 1.55
C SER A 145 -6.15 -2.81 1.81
N TYR A 146 -6.25 -1.71 2.53
CA TYR A 146 -7.51 -1.16 3.03
C TYR A 146 -7.55 0.35 2.84
N ARG A 147 -8.75 0.92 2.95
CA ARG A 147 -8.94 2.35 2.99
C ARG A 147 -9.99 2.75 4.02
N THR A 148 -9.87 3.96 4.57
CA THR A 148 -10.83 4.52 5.54
C THR A 148 -11.07 6.01 5.30
N ARG A 149 -12.28 6.48 5.62
CA ARG A 149 -12.61 7.92 5.68
C ARG A 149 -12.29 8.56 7.03
N HIS A 150 -11.87 7.75 8.00
CA HIS A 150 -11.53 8.20 9.33
C HIS A 150 -10.04 8.50 9.42
N ALA A 151 -9.65 9.26 10.43
CA ALA A 151 -8.24 9.46 10.72
C ALA A 151 -7.59 8.13 11.14
N MET A 152 -6.29 8.01 10.97
CA MET A 152 -5.49 6.94 11.56
C MET A 152 -4.46 7.54 12.51
N ARG A 153 -4.33 6.95 13.70
CA ARG A 153 -3.34 7.40 14.68
C ARG A 153 -2.00 6.75 14.37
N VAL A 154 -0.94 7.56 14.31
CA VAL A 154 0.43 7.07 14.20
C VAL A 154 0.86 6.51 15.55
N VAL A 155 1.27 5.25 15.57
CA VAL A 155 1.83 4.58 16.75
C VAL A 155 3.33 4.80 16.82
N ARG A 156 4.04 4.52 15.71
CA ARG A 156 5.49 4.71 15.58
C ARG A 156 5.93 4.68 14.11
N GLU A 157 7.13 5.16 13.83
CA GLU A 157 7.80 4.94 12.54
C GLU A 157 8.38 3.51 12.48
N VAL A 158 8.38 2.92 11.30
CA VAL A 158 9.13 1.71 10.98
C VAL A 158 10.47 2.16 10.43
N GLU A 159 11.53 2.03 11.22
CA GLU A 159 12.86 2.52 10.84
C GLU A 159 13.59 1.54 9.90
N ALA A 160 13.48 0.25 10.19
CA ALA A 160 14.17 -0.82 9.47
C ALA A 160 13.24 -1.50 8.45
N TRP A 161 13.31 -1.06 7.20
CA TRP A 161 12.67 -1.71 6.06
C TRP A 161 13.56 -1.56 4.83
N ASP A 162 13.55 -2.59 3.98
CA ASP A 162 14.30 -2.62 2.74
C ASP A 162 13.39 -2.12 1.60
N GLY A 163 13.90 -1.17 0.81
CA GLY A 163 13.23 -0.70 -0.40
C GLY A 163 13.38 -1.68 -1.55
N HIS A 164 12.59 -1.48 -2.61
CA HIS A 164 12.74 -2.25 -3.84
C HIS A 164 14.04 -1.88 -4.55
N ALA A 165 14.59 -2.83 -5.31
CA ALA A 165 15.72 -2.55 -6.18
C ALA A 165 15.38 -1.40 -7.16
N PRO A 166 16.32 -0.49 -7.48
CA PRO A 166 16.05 0.67 -8.33
C PRO A 166 15.40 0.32 -9.68
N GLU A 167 15.79 -0.79 -10.30
CA GLU A 167 15.22 -1.28 -11.56
C GLU A 167 13.78 -1.84 -11.43
N VAL A 168 13.42 -2.29 -10.23
CA VAL A 168 12.06 -2.73 -9.90
C VAL A 168 11.15 -1.52 -9.75
N LEU A 169 11.59 -0.52 -8.97
CA LEU A 169 10.89 0.76 -8.80
C LEU A 169 10.76 1.51 -10.13
N GLN A 170 11.83 1.63 -10.91
CA GLN A 170 11.80 2.29 -12.21
C GLN A 170 10.82 1.60 -13.17
N GLY A 171 10.83 0.27 -13.22
CA GLY A 171 9.88 -0.45 -14.06
C GLY A 171 8.42 -0.26 -13.63
N MET A 172 8.16 -0.04 -12.34
CA MET A 172 6.83 0.34 -11.86
C MET A 172 6.45 1.74 -12.36
N LEU A 173 7.33 2.73 -12.17
CA LEU A 173 7.11 4.10 -12.62
C LEU A 173 6.85 4.19 -14.13
N ASP A 174 7.64 3.48 -14.93
CA ASP A 174 7.47 3.42 -16.39
C ASP A 174 6.11 2.82 -16.77
N ASN A 175 5.67 1.77 -16.06
CA ASN A 175 4.36 1.16 -16.29
C ASN A 175 3.23 2.14 -15.95
N LEU A 176 3.34 2.86 -14.83
CA LEU A 176 2.35 3.85 -14.41
C LEU A 176 2.28 5.02 -15.41
N ALA A 177 3.42 5.51 -15.88
CA ALA A 177 3.48 6.54 -16.92
C ALA A 177 2.81 6.07 -18.24
N ARG A 178 3.06 4.82 -18.65
CA ARG A 178 2.42 4.23 -19.83
C ARG A 178 0.90 4.14 -19.67
N LEU A 179 0.39 3.78 -18.50
CA LEU A 179 -1.05 3.71 -18.24
C LEU A 179 -1.70 5.09 -18.28
N ARG A 180 -1.05 6.11 -17.71
CA ARG A 180 -1.48 7.49 -17.77
C ARG A 180 -1.57 8.01 -19.20
N ALA A 181 -0.55 7.71 -20.02
CA ALA A 181 -0.56 8.05 -21.45
C ALA A 181 -1.72 7.38 -22.22
N GLN A 182 -2.26 6.26 -21.71
CA GLN A 182 -3.38 5.53 -22.29
C GLN A 182 -4.74 5.92 -21.68
N GLY A 183 -4.77 6.81 -20.67
CA GLY A 183 -5.99 7.15 -19.92
C GLY A 183 -6.58 5.95 -19.16
N LEU A 184 -5.73 4.98 -18.80
CA LEU A 184 -6.11 3.77 -18.08
C LEU A 184 -5.73 3.84 -16.60
N ASP A 185 -5.20 4.96 -16.13
CA ASP A 185 -4.78 5.21 -14.77
C ASP A 185 -5.99 5.60 -13.89
N VAL A 186 -6.98 4.69 -13.77
CA VAL A 186 -8.18 4.98 -12.97
C VAL A 186 -7.87 4.80 -11.48
N ILE A 187 -8.34 5.73 -10.64
CA ILE A 187 -8.29 5.61 -9.18
C ILE A 187 -9.71 5.61 -8.64
N GLU A 188 -10.06 4.53 -7.95
CA GLU A 188 -11.28 4.36 -7.17
C GLU A 188 -10.97 4.91 -5.77
N ASP A 189 -11.36 6.16 -5.54
CA ASP A 189 -11.29 6.84 -4.24
C ASP A 189 -12.67 7.36 -3.90
#